data_AF-A0A849Q6Q5-F1
#
_entry.id   AF-A0A849Q6Q5-F1
#
_cell.length_a   1.000
_cell.length_b   1.000
_cell.length_c   1.000
_cell.angle_alpha   90.00
_cell.angle_beta   90.00
_cell.angle_gamma   90.00
#
_symmetry.space_group_name_H-M   'P 1'
#
loop_
_entity.id
_entity.type
_entity.pdbx_description
1 polymer ?
#
loop_
_entity_poly.entity_id
_entity_poly.type
_entity_poly.pdbx_seq_one_letter_code
_entity_poly.pdbx_strand_id
1 'polypeptide(L)'
;MKDLISAGEYIVGNRPGVICIPSTLKQGDPLQPALNKMKTRGRGMPSMIRLDDPMESVDTCDKVVRIIRSEILPSMDDSSFVVNLRCDEMISPFESNRTIIIGRRYSKGSKKRFKRLERTLGELGVNVLSDKGEYGGGPLIYAITRAIPTKTNLLVFELTLSMSVAKEPDIVAQILESLQEH
;
A
#
# COMPACT_ATOMS: atom_id res chain seq x y z
N MET A 1 -14.85 -7.56 21.63
CA MET A 1 -13.96 -6.53 21.03
C MET A 1 -14.44 -6.27 19.60
N LYS A 2 -15.51 -5.47 19.43
CA LYS A 2 -16.14 -5.22 18.11
C LYS A 2 -16.39 -3.73 17.79
N ASP A 3 -15.97 -2.81 18.65
CA ASP A 3 -16.29 -1.37 18.52
C ASP A 3 -15.08 -0.50 18.17
N LEU A 4 -14.34 -0.85 17.11
CA LEU A 4 -13.26 -0.01 16.59
C LEU A 4 -13.49 0.51 15.16
N ILE A 5 -14.62 0.19 14.54
CA ILE A 5 -14.85 0.38 13.11
C ILE A 5 -16.01 1.36 12.92
N SER A 6 -15.72 2.66 12.94
CA SER A 6 -16.65 3.67 12.45
C SER A 6 -16.18 4.37 11.16
N ALA A 7 -14.96 4.08 10.67
CA ALA A 7 -14.43 4.71 9.44
C ALA A 7 -13.45 3.82 8.63
N GLY A 8 -13.21 2.58 9.03
CA GLY A 8 -12.24 1.71 8.36
C GLY A 8 -12.36 0.24 8.74
N GLU A 9 -12.09 -0.65 7.79
CA GLU A 9 -12.18 -2.10 7.93
C GLU A 9 -10.75 -2.69 8.00
N TYR A 10 -10.43 -3.39 9.10
CA TYR A 10 -9.22 -4.20 9.19
C TYR A 10 -9.52 -5.65 8.82
N ILE A 11 -8.85 -6.16 7.79
CA ILE A 11 -8.97 -7.52 7.30
C ILE A 11 -7.66 -8.24 7.58
N VAL A 12 -7.73 -9.29 8.39
CA VAL A 12 -6.56 -10.11 8.73
C VAL A 12 -6.15 -10.93 7.51
N GLY A 13 -4.88 -10.81 7.14
CA GLY A 13 -4.23 -11.61 6.11
C GLY A 13 -3.38 -12.73 6.71
N ASN A 14 -2.94 -13.66 5.86
CA ASN A 14 -2.08 -14.78 6.23
C ASN A 14 -0.68 -14.70 5.59
N ARG A 15 -0.33 -13.55 5.01
CA ARG A 15 0.99 -13.26 4.45
C ARG A 15 1.64 -12.09 5.19
N PRO A 16 2.99 -12.04 5.21
CA PRO A 16 3.73 -10.92 5.78
C PRO A 16 3.31 -9.59 5.12
N GLY A 17 3.13 -8.58 5.95
CA GLY A 17 2.90 -7.20 5.52
C GLY A 17 1.46 -6.70 5.61
N VAL A 18 1.31 -5.41 5.31
CA VAL A 18 0.05 -4.67 5.40
C VAL A 18 -0.12 -3.74 4.22
N ILE A 19 -1.33 -3.72 3.68
CA ILE A 19 -1.75 -2.78 2.65
C ILE A 19 -2.79 -1.84 3.27
N CYS A 20 -2.44 -0.57 3.43
CA CYS A 20 -3.37 0.50 3.78
C CYS A 20 -3.94 1.06 2.48
N ILE A 21 -5.26 1.22 2.41
CA ILE A 21 -5.93 1.73 1.20
C ILE A 21 -6.98 2.77 1.58
N PRO A 22 -6.67 4.07 1.45
CA PRO A 22 -7.42 5.13 2.08
C PRO A 22 -8.78 5.42 1.40
N SER A 23 -9.00 4.91 0.18
CA SER A 23 -10.18 5.22 -0.64
C SER A 23 -11.15 4.06 -0.83
N THR A 24 -10.79 2.82 -0.46
CA THR A 24 -11.52 1.62 -0.93
C THR A 24 -12.90 1.38 -0.36
N LEU A 25 -13.35 2.17 0.62
CA LEU A 25 -14.74 2.14 1.08
C LEU A 25 -15.65 3.07 0.26
N LYS A 26 -15.09 3.93 -0.61
CA LYS A 26 -15.86 4.74 -1.56
C LYS A 26 -16.43 3.89 -2.69
N GLN A 27 -17.66 4.19 -3.07
CA GLN A 27 -18.27 3.59 -4.24
C GLN A 27 -17.51 4.00 -5.51
N GLY A 28 -17.22 3.03 -6.39
CA GLY A 28 -16.52 3.28 -7.65
C GLY A 28 -15.00 3.35 -7.54
N ASP A 29 -14.42 3.03 -6.38
CA ASP A 29 -12.95 2.93 -6.24
C ASP A 29 -12.38 1.87 -7.21
N PRO A 30 -11.39 2.23 -8.05
CA PRO A 30 -10.87 1.36 -9.10
C PRO A 30 -10.11 0.15 -8.57
N LEU A 31 -9.65 0.17 -7.31
CA LEU A 31 -8.93 -0.93 -6.69
C LEU A 31 -9.87 -2.02 -6.15
N GLN A 32 -11.13 -1.71 -5.88
CA GLN A 32 -12.10 -2.67 -5.33
C GLN A 32 -12.18 -4.00 -6.10
N PRO A 33 -12.30 -4.02 -7.45
CA PRO A 33 -12.35 -5.27 -8.21
C PRO A 33 -11.11 -6.15 -8.01
N ALA A 34 -9.91 -5.54 -7.93
CA ALA A 34 -8.66 -6.27 -7.72
C ALA A 34 -8.61 -6.91 -6.33
N LEU A 35 -9.00 -6.16 -5.31
CA LEU A 35 -9.04 -6.64 -3.91
C LEU A 35 -10.04 -7.79 -3.74
N ASN A 36 -11.20 -7.71 -4.39
CA ASN A 36 -12.18 -8.80 -4.42
C ASN A 36 -11.60 -10.04 -5.13
N LYS A 37 -10.88 -9.86 -6.23
CA LYS A 37 -10.24 -10.95 -6.96
C LYS A 37 -9.19 -11.66 -6.11
N MET A 38 -8.37 -10.92 -5.35
CA MET A 38 -7.39 -11.51 -4.44
C MET A 38 -8.03 -12.41 -3.39
N LYS A 39 -9.18 -12.03 -2.82
CA LYS A 39 -9.91 -12.89 -1.87
C LYS A 39 -10.30 -14.24 -2.46
N THR A 40 -10.61 -14.29 -3.75
CA THR A 40 -11.08 -15.53 -4.43
C THR A 40 -9.96 -16.44 -4.93
N ARG A 41 -8.73 -15.93 -5.11
CA ARG A 41 -7.63 -16.67 -5.75
C ARG A 41 -6.96 -17.74 -4.88
N GLY A 42 -7.29 -17.82 -3.59
CA GLY A 42 -6.72 -18.80 -2.66
C GLY A 42 -5.22 -18.65 -2.38
N ARG A 43 -4.54 -17.73 -3.07
CA ARG A 43 -3.18 -17.29 -2.76
C ARG A 43 -3.28 -16.37 -1.55
N GLY A 44 -2.53 -16.67 -0.51
CA GLY A 44 -2.53 -15.88 0.72
C GLY A 44 -2.37 -14.38 0.46
N MET A 45 -2.93 -13.56 1.34
CA MET A 45 -3.00 -12.10 1.19
C MET A 45 -2.40 -11.42 2.42
N PRO A 46 -1.71 -10.28 2.26
CA PRO A 46 -1.27 -9.47 3.39
C PRO A 46 -2.49 -8.94 4.14
N SER A 47 -2.32 -8.50 5.38
CA SER A 47 -3.43 -7.84 6.06
C SER A 47 -3.78 -6.53 5.35
N MET A 48 -5.04 -6.12 5.39
CA MET A 48 -5.50 -4.89 4.75
C MET A 48 -6.18 -3.97 5.75
N ILE A 49 -5.90 -2.67 5.64
CA ILE A 49 -6.63 -1.62 6.35
C ILE A 49 -7.31 -0.75 5.29
N ARG A 50 -8.62 -0.91 5.14
CA ARG A 50 -9.45 -0.19 4.17
C ARG A 50 -10.09 1.01 4.85
N LEU A 51 -10.10 2.17 4.21
CA LEU A 51 -10.63 3.40 4.79
C LEU A 51 -11.55 4.14 3.80
N ASP A 52 -12.29 5.13 4.30
CA ASP A 52 -13.07 6.11 3.53
C ASP A 52 -12.52 7.54 3.72
N ASP A 53 -11.20 7.69 3.66
CA ASP A 53 -10.53 8.97 3.91
C ASP A 53 -9.28 9.13 3.03
N PRO A 54 -9.46 9.47 1.74
CA PRO A 54 -8.35 9.66 0.80
C PRO A 54 -7.45 10.86 1.14
N MET A 55 -7.91 11.75 2.02
CA MET A 55 -7.15 12.90 2.50
C MET A 55 -6.28 12.55 3.72
N GLU A 56 -6.45 11.35 4.29
CA GLU A 56 -5.64 10.84 5.38
C GLU A 56 -5.64 11.81 6.57
N SER A 57 -6.83 12.14 7.08
CA SER A 57 -6.97 13.00 8.25
C SER A 57 -6.15 12.50 9.44
N VAL A 58 -5.83 13.41 10.37
CA VAL A 58 -5.04 13.08 11.57
C VAL A 58 -5.67 11.91 12.34
N ASP A 59 -7.00 11.92 12.52
CA ASP A 59 -7.72 10.85 13.21
C ASP A 59 -7.59 9.51 12.49
N THR A 60 -7.64 9.50 11.16
CA THR A 60 -7.44 8.29 10.35
C THR A 60 -6.01 7.78 10.49
N CYS A 61 -5.02 8.67 10.39
CA CYS A 61 -3.61 8.33 10.56
C CYS A 61 -3.35 7.69 11.93
N ASP A 62 -3.85 8.30 13.01
CA ASP A 62 -3.68 7.80 14.38
C ASP A 62 -4.33 6.44 14.58
N LYS A 63 -5.53 6.22 13.99
CA LYS A 63 -6.21 4.93 14.01
C LYS A 63 -5.41 3.85 13.29
N VAL A 64 -4.93 4.12 12.08
CA VAL A 64 -4.11 3.16 11.31
C VAL A 64 -2.84 2.83 12.06
N VAL A 65 -2.15 3.83 12.60
CA VAL A 65 -0.96 3.64 13.44
C VAL A 65 -1.29 2.76 14.65
N ARG A 66 -2.41 2.97 15.33
CA ARG A 66 -2.83 2.13 16.46
C ARG A 66 -3.02 0.68 16.04
N ILE A 67 -3.71 0.43 14.93
CA ILE A 67 -3.92 -0.94 14.41
C ILE A 67 -2.59 -1.59 14.08
N ILE A 68 -1.72 -0.90 13.32
CA ILE A 68 -0.39 -1.42 12.98
C ILE A 68 0.42 -1.76 14.23
N ARG A 69 0.41 -0.89 15.25
CA ARG A 69 1.19 -1.13 16.47
C ARG A 69 0.67 -2.28 17.34
N SER A 70 -0.66 -2.44 17.42
CA SER A 70 -1.29 -3.40 18.32
C SER A 70 -1.42 -4.79 17.70
N GLU A 71 -1.89 -4.86 16.46
CA GLU A 71 -2.28 -6.12 15.83
C GLU A 71 -1.17 -6.68 14.93
N ILE A 72 -0.35 -5.80 14.35
CA ILE A 72 0.46 -6.16 13.19
C ILE A 72 1.95 -6.24 13.53
N LEU A 73 2.52 -5.17 14.11
CA LEU A 73 3.93 -5.11 14.49
C LEU A 73 4.40 -6.30 15.34
N PRO A 74 3.61 -6.85 16.30
CA PRO A 74 4.06 -8.01 17.08
C PRO A 74 4.31 -9.27 16.25
N SER A 75 3.69 -9.38 15.08
CA SER A 75 3.80 -10.53 14.17
C SER A 75 4.71 -10.29 12.97
N MET A 76 5.20 -9.06 12.79
CA MET A 76 6.03 -8.69 11.65
C MET A 76 7.49 -9.08 11.83
N ASP A 77 8.06 -9.69 10.79
CA ASP A 77 9.48 -9.97 10.66
C ASP A 77 10.19 -8.96 9.74
N ASP A 78 11.50 -9.12 9.56
CA ASP A 78 12.31 -8.23 8.72
C ASP A 78 11.96 -8.29 7.22
N SER A 79 11.20 -9.30 6.77
CA SER A 79 10.68 -9.41 5.39
C SER A 79 9.33 -8.71 5.23
N SER A 80 8.69 -8.30 6.33
CA SER A 80 7.39 -7.64 6.27
C SER A 80 7.48 -6.23 5.67
N PHE A 81 6.35 -5.76 5.16
CA PHE A 81 6.19 -4.43 4.57
C PHE A 81 4.92 -3.74 5.07
N VAL A 82 4.89 -2.42 4.96
CA VAL A 82 3.68 -1.60 5.10
C VAL A 82 3.61 -0.69 3.89
N VAL A 83 2.56 -0.82 3.09
CA VAL A 83 2.34 0.02 1.92
C VAL A 83 1.06 0.83 2.07
N ASN A 84 1.13 2.12 1.73
CA ASN A 84 -0.06 2.92 1.45
C ASN A 84 -0.31 2.84 -0.05
N LEU A 85 -1.37 2.14 -0.44
CA LEU A 85 -1.75 1.96 -1.84
C LEU A 85 -2.74 3.05 -2.24
N ARG A 86 -2.40 3.81 -3.27
CA ARG A 86 -3.24 4.87 -3.83
C ARG A 86 -3.40 4.65 -5.33
N CYS A 87 -4.45 5.25 -5.88
CA CYS A 87 -4.57 5.49 -7.31
C CYS A 87 -4.81 6.98 -7.53
N ASP A 88 -4.29 7.51 -8.61
CA ASP A 88 -4.48 8.91 -8.98
C ASP A 88 -4.53 9.10 -10.49
N GLU A 89 -5.18 10.16 -10.93
CA GLU A 89 -5.12 10.61 -12.32
C GLU A 89 -3.77 11.26 -12.57
N MET A 90 -2.95 10.63 -13.41
CA MET A 90 -1.64 11.17 -13.75
C MET A 90 -1.70 11.95 -15.07
N ILE A 91 -0.82 12.93 -15.23
CA ILE A 91 -0.67 13.62 -16.51
C ILE A 91 -0.02 12.70 -17.55
N SER A 92 -0.35 12.86 -18.83
CA SER A 92 0.39 12.21 -19.91
C SER A 92 1.86 12.70 -19.91
N PRO A 93 2.84 11.80 -20.13
CA PRO A 93 2.70 10.41 -20.60
C PRO A 93 2.59 9.36 -19.48
N PHE A 94 2.52 9.73 -18.20
CA PHE A 94 2.51 8.76 -17.09
C PHE A 94 1.28 7.86 -17.14
N GLU A 95 0.11 8.45 -17.40
CA GLU A 95 -1.16 7.72 -17.50
C GLU A 95 -1.15 6.70 -18.65
N SER A 96 -0.69 7.11 -19.85
CA SER A 96 -0.61 6.24 -21.03
C SER A 96 0.43 5.13 -20.90
N ASN A 97 1.48 5.36 -20.11
CA ASN A 97 2.57 4.42 -19.94
C ASN A 97 2.33 3.40 -18.81
N ARG A 98 1.11 3.36 -18.24
CA ARG A 98 0.76 2.44 -17.14
C ARG A 98 1.75 2.59 -15.99
N THR A 99 1.86 3.82 -15.49
CA THR A 99 2.90 4.19 -14.52
C THR A 99 2.50 3.84 -13.10
N ILE A 100 3.49 3.39 -12.33
CA ILE A 100 3.43 3.20 -10.89
C ILE A 100 4.53 4.05 -10.26
N ILE A 101 4.19 4.77 -9.20
CA ILE A 101 5.12 5.63 -8.49
C ILE A 101 5.35 5.09 -7.08
N ILE A 102 6.62 4.87 -6.74
CA ILE A 102 7.06 4.52 -5.40
C ILE A 102 7.45 5.81 -4.65
N GLY A 103 6.62 6.19 -3.68
CA GLY A 103 6.83 7.37 -2.87
C GLY A 103 8.00 7.27 -1.91
N ARG A 104 9.00 8.15 -2.04
CA ARG A 104 10.22 8.12 -1.20
C ARG A 104 10.26 9.13 -0.07
N ARG A 105 9.41 10.17 -0.07
CA ARG A 105 9.48 11.34 0.84
C ARG A 105 9.56 10.98 2.33
N TYR A 106 8.84 9.94 2.75
CA TYR A 106 8.82 9.45 4.15
C TYR A 106 9.01 7.93 4.23
N SER A 107 9.60 7.34 3.20
CA SER A 107 9.79 5.90 3.10
C SER A 107 10.83 5.38 4.09
N LYS A 108 10.71 4.12 4.48
CA LYS A 108 11.66 3.38 5.32
C LYS A 108 12.02 2.07 4.65
N GLY A 109 13.28 1.66 4.79
CA GLY A 109 13.79 0.39 4.26
C GLY A 109 15.10 0.56 3.52
N SER A 110 15.80 -0.55 3.28
CA SER A 110 17.10 -0.49 2.60
C SER A 110 16.96 -0.16 1.11
N LYS A 111 17.93 0.57 0.55
CA LYS A 111 18.02 0.83 -0.89
C LYS A 111 17.98 -0.46 -1.72
N LYS A 112 18.53 -1.56 -1.18
CA LYS A 112 18.53 -2.89 -1.83
C LYS A 112 17.13 -3.45 -1.96
N ARG A 113 16.30 -3.40 -0.90
CA ARG A 113 14.91 -3.88 -0.94
C ARG A 113 14.09 -3.09 -1.95
N PHE A 114 14.26 -1.78 -1.96
CA PHE A 114 13.59 -0.91 -2.93
C PHE A 114 13.99 -1.16 -4.38
N LYS A 115 15.29 -1.33 -4.67
CA LYS A 115 15.73 -1.70 -6.03
C LYS A 115 15.16 -3.05 -6.48
N ARG A 116 15.04 -4.00 -5.54
CA ARG A 116 14.40 -5.29 -5.79
C ARG A 116 12.93 -5.11 -6.12
N LEU A 117 12.21 -4.30 -5.34
CA LEU A 117 10.81 -3.95 -5.58
C LEU A 117 10.60 -3.30 -6.94
N GLU A 118 11.41 -2.30 -7.29
CA GLU A 118 11.35 -1.62 -8.60
C GLU A 118 11.50 -2.60 -9.76
N ARG A 119 12.48 -3.52 -9.66
CA ARG A 119 12.71 -4.54 -10.68
C ARG A 119 11.54 -5.52 -10.78
N THR A 120 11.10 -6.08 -9.66
CA THR A 120 9.99 -7.05 -9.63
C THR A 120 8.70 -6.44 -10.17
N LEU A 121 8.40 -5.18 -9.82
CA LEU A 121 7.24 -4.49 -10.40
C LEU A 121 7.45 -4.22 -11.90
N GLY A 122 8.64 -3.83 -12.34
CA GLY A 122 8.94 -3.60 -13.75
C GLY A 122 8.79 -4.85 -14.63
N GLU A 123 9.03 -6.05 -14.08
CA GLU A 123 8.82 -7.34 -14.75
C GLU A 123 7.34 -7.61 -15.09
N LEU A 124 6.40 -6.87 -14.48
CA LEU A 124 4.96 -6.93 -14.77
C LEU A 124 4.54 -6.10 -16.00
N GLY A 125 5.48 -5.46 -16.69
CA GLY A 125 5.19 -4.64 -17.87
C GLY A 125 4.53 -3.29 -17.56
N VAL A 126 4.80 -2.75 -16.37
CA VAL A 126 4.38 -1.41 -15.91
C VAL A 126 5.59 -0.49 -15.84
N ASN A 127 5.38 0.81 -16.04
CA ASN A 127 6.44 1.80 -15.92
C ASN A 127 6.63 2.18 -14.44
N VAL A 128 7.75 1.80 -13.82
CA VAL A 128 8.01 2.07 -12.40
C VAL A 128 8.90 3.30 -12.25
N LEU A 129 8.39 4.31 -11.54
CA LEU A 129 9.12 5.52 -11.18
C LEU A 129 9.21 5.66 -9.66
N SER A 130 10.12 6.50 -9.19
CA SER A 130 10.20 6.92 -7.79
C SER A 130 10.10 8.43 -7.72
N ASP A 131 9.39 8.95 -6.74
CA ASP A 131 9.26 10.39 -6.52
C ASP A 131 9.60 10.79 -5.07
N LYS A 132 9.60 12.09 -4.79
CA LYS A 132 9.91 12.65 -3.47
C LYS A 132 8.81 13.53 -2.90
N GLY A 133 7.55 13.40 -3.35
CA GLY A 133 6.45 14.18 -2.77
C GLY A 133 5.38 14.68 -3.72
N GLU A 134 5.46 14.39 -5.01
CA GLU A 134 4.48 14.85 -6.01
C GLU A 134 3.28 13.90 -6.05
N TYR A 135 3.55 12.61 -6.10
CA TYR A 135 2.55 11.53 -6.12
C TYR A 135 2.71 10.58 -4.92
N GLY A 136 3.77 10.75 -4.13
CA GLY A 136 4.17 9.80 -3.08
C GLY A 136 4.60 10.46 -1.77
N GLY A 137 4.19 9.86 -0.65
CA GLY A 137 4.59 10.25 0.70
C GLY A 137 3.58 11.17 1.39
N GLY A 138 2.32 10.76 1.40
CA GLY A 138 1.24 11.45 2.11
C GLY A 138 1.32 11.38 3.65
N PRO A 139 0.37 12.04 4.33
CA PRO A 139 0.25 12.04 5.80
C PRO A 139 0.31 10.66 6.45
N LEU A 140 -0.29 9.64 5.83
CA LEU A 140 -0.38 8.32 6.41
C LEU A 140 0.99 7.63 6.48
N ILE A 141 1.78 7.67 5.41
CA ILE A 141 3.13 7.09 5.42
C ILE A 141 4.04 7.86 6.38
N TYR A 142 3.90 9.18 6.45
CA TYR A 142 4.62 9.96 7.46
C TYR A 142 4.29 9.49 8.88
N ALA A 143 3.00 9.34 9.22
CA ALA A 143 2.55 8.88 10.53
C ALA A 143 3.04 7.46 10.86
N ILE A 144 2.93 6.53 9.91
CA ILE A 144 3.38 5.14 10.05
C ILE A 144 4.89 5.09 10.28
N THR A 145 5.70 5.76 9.44
CA THR A 145 7.16 5.74 9.56
C THR A 145 7.64 6.31 10.89
N ARG A 146 6.96 7.34 11.42
CA ARG A 146 7.26 7.90 12.75
C ARG A 146 6.90 6.97 13.90
N ALA A 147 5.87 6.14 13.73
CA ALA A 147 5.39 5.23 14.76
C ALA A 147 6.18 3.90 14.83
N ILE A 148 6.80 3.50 13.72
CA ILE A 148 7.54 2.24 13.64
C ILE A 148 8.95 2.39 14.25
N PRO A 149 9.37 1.54 15.21
CA PRO A 149 10.68 1.64 15.86
C PRO A 149 11.84 1.64 14.87
N THR A 150 12.83 2.51 15.07
CA THR A 150 13.97 2.71 14.16
C THR A 150 14.78 1.44 13.88
N LYS A 151 14.82 0.49 14.82
CA LYS A 151 15.58 -0.77 14.71
C LYS A 151 14.94 -1.85 13.82
N THR A 152 13.72 -1.65 13.35
CA THR A 152 13.04 -2.60 12.45
C THR A 152 13.52 -2.43 11.01
N ASN A 153 13.75 -3.55 10.29
CA ASN A 153 14.13 -3.53 8.88
C ASN A 153 12.93 -3.55 7.91
N LEU A 154 11.75 -3.15 8.41
CA LEU A 154 10.50 -3.10 7.65
C LEU A 154 10.59 -2.15 6.46
N LEU A 155 10.00 -2.56 5.35
CA LEU A 155 9.83 -1.71 4.18
C LEU A 155 8.52 -0.93 4.35
N VAL A 156 8.60 0.40 4.42
CA VAL A 156 7.43 1.30 4.56
C VAL A 156 7.45 2.30 3.43
N PHE A 157 6.40 2.35 2.62
CA PHE A 157 6.38 3.22 1.44
C PHE A 157 4.97 3.49 0.93
N GLU A 158 4.85 4.50 0.08
CA GLU A 158 3.63 4.75 -0.69
C GLU A 158 3.77 4.16 -2.08
N LEU A 159 2.69 3.58 -2.60
CA LEU A 159 2.59 3.09 -3.96
C LEU A 159 1.38 3.73 -4.62
N THR A 160 1.62 4.60 -5.60
CA THR A 160 0.56 5.29 -6.33
C THR A 160 0.46 4.74 -7.75
N LEU A 161 -0.69 4.18 -8.09
CA LEU A 161 -0.99 3.63 -9.41
C LEU A 161 -1.63 4.71 -10.29
N SER A 162 -1.25 4.77 -11.56
CA SER A 162 -2.06 5.51 -12.55
C SER A 162 -3.46 4.89 -12.65
N MET A 163 -4.45 5.67 -13.11
CA MET A 163 -5.81 5.15 -13.26
C MET A 163 -5.90 4.01 -14.26
N SER A 164 -5.06 4.02 -15.30
CA SER A 164 -4.91 2.96 -16.30
C SER A 164 -4.49 1.64 -15.66
N VAL A 165 -3.54 1.64 -14.74
CA VAL A 165 -3.13 0.45 -13.97
C VAL A 165 -4.22 0.06 -12.98
N ALA A 166 -4.77 1.01 -12.23
CA ALA A 166 -5.77 0.74 -11.19
C ALA A 166 -7.04 0.07 -11.76
N LYS A 167 -7.42 0.40 -13.00
CA LYS A 167 -8.56 -0.19 -13.71
C LYS A 167 -8.31 -1.58 -14.28
N GLU A 168 -7.11 -2.15 -14.12
CA GLU A 168 -6.75 -3.49 -14.58
C GLU A 168 -6.61 -4.47 -13.39
N PRO A 169 -7.67 -5.20 -13.00
CA PRO A 169 -7.68 -5.94 -11.74
C PRO A 169 -6.63 -7.05 -11.67
N ASP A 170 -6.29 -7.64 -12.82
CA ASP A 170 -5.26 -8.67 -12.91
C ASP A 170 -3.86 -8.15 -12.63
N ILE A 171 -3.56 -6.95 -13.09
CA ILE A 171 -2.26 -6.30 -12.91
C ILE A 171 -2.13 -5.82 -11.48
N VAL A 172 -3.17 -5.18 -10.94
CA VAL A 172 -3.20 -4.77 -9.52
C VAL A 172 -3.03 -5.99 -8.60
N ALA A 173 -3.71 -7.11 -8.87
CA ALA A 173 -3.51 -8.32 -8.08
C ALA A 173 -2.06 -8.84 -8.16
N GLN A 174 -1.44 -8.84 -9.35
CA GLN A 174 -0.04 -9.24 -9.52
C GLN A 174 0.93 -8.30 -8.79
N ILE A 175 0.67 -6.98 -8.81
CA ILE A 175 1.43 -5.99 -8.05
C ILE A 175 1.39 -6.33 -6.56
N LEU A 176 0.19 -6.55 -6.01
CA LEU A 176 0.00 -6.83 -4.58
C LEU A 176 0.57 -8.19 -4.16
N GLU A 177 0.52 -9.20 -5.04
CA GLU A 177 1.20 -10.49 -4.83
C GLU A 177 2.73 -10.30 -4.80
N SER A 178 3.28 -9.49 -5.71
CA SER A 178 4.73 -9.24 -5.82
C SER A 178 5.32 -8.53 -4.60
N LEU A 179 4.54 -7.73 -3.88
CA LEU A 179 5.00 -7.05 -2.65
C LEU A 179 5.49 -8.03 -1.57
N GLN A 180 5.01 -9.28 -1.60
CA GLN A 180 5.31 -10.30 -0.59
C GLN A 180 6.71 -10.92 -0.76
N GLU A 181 7.41 -10.66 -1.87
CA GLU A 181 8.70 -11.29 -2.16
C GLU A 181 9.91 -10.52 -1.62
N HIS A 182 9.72 -9.46 -0.83
CA HIS A 182 10.77 -8.45 -0.57
C HIS A 182 11.33 -8.39 0.83
#